data_AF-A0AAV8ZAP7-F1
#
_entry.id   AF-A0AAV8ZAP7-F1
#
_cell.length_a   1.000
_cell.length_b   1.000
_cell.length_c   1.000
_cell.angle_alpha   90.00
_cell.angle_beta   90.00
_cell.angle_gamma   90.00
#
_symmetry.space_group_name_H-M   'P 1'
#
loop_
_entity.id
_entity.type
_entity.pdbx_description
1 polymer ?
#
loop_
_entity_poly.entity_id
_entity_poly.type
_entity_poly.pdbx_seq_one_letter_code
_entity_poly.pdbx_strand_id
1 'polypeptide(L)'
;MNSRRHTDNFIPSQKSPISLNRYDDFDDLAPAVKPRPRSPEPRLVARALYNFVGQTARELTFRKGDLIYVRRQVDKNWYEGELNAMVGLFPTNYVEVSVRTPTPLRPLDDHPHPELTIDPKKLRLIP
;
A
#
# COMPACT_ATOMS: atom_id res chain seq x y z
N MET A 1 -13.88 -48.38 -45.00
CA MET A 1 -13.84 -48.07 -43.56
C MET A 1 -12.49 -47.41 -43.29
N ASN A 2 -12.49 -46.10 -43.16
CA ASN A 2 -11.33 -45.26 -43.43
C ASN A 2 -10.30 -45.31 -42.30
N SER A 3 -9.11 -45.77 -42.67
CA SER A 3 -7.90 -45.85 -41.84
C SER A 3 -7.41 -44.48 -41.39
N ARG A 4 -6.94 -44.42 -40.15
CA ARG A 4 -6.09 -43.35 -39.60
C ARG A 4 -5.00 -42.97 -40.60
N ARG A 5 -4.95 -41.69 -40.99
CA ARG A 5 -3.80 -41.07 -41.62
C ARG A 5 -3.50 -39.77 -40.88
N HIS A 6 -2.50 -39.84 -40.03
CA HIS A 6 -1.80 -38.68 -39.50
C HIS A 6 -0.85 -38.23 -40.61
N THR A 7 -1.17 -37.13 -41.29
CA THR A 7 -0.25 -36.50 -42.24
C THR A 7 0.31 -35.24 -41.59
N ASP A 8 1.58 -35.35 -41.23
CA ASP A 8 2.51 -34.23 -41.11
C ASP A 8 2.37 -33.31 -42.34
N ASN A 9 2.35 -31.99 -42.14
CA ASN A 9 2.75 -30.94 -43.11
C ASN A 9 2.32 -29.52 -42.69
N PHE A 10 2.86 -28.95 -41.61
CA PHE A 10 3.04 -27.48 -41.61
C PHE A 10 4.34 -27.10 -40.91
N ILE A 11 5.31 -26.78 -41.75
CA ILE A 11 6.67 -26.34 -41.44
C ILE A 11 6.61 -25.09 -40.53
N PRO A 12 7.39 -25.02 -39.44
CA PRO A 12 7.48 -23.84 -38.59
C PRO A 12 8.41 -22.77 -39.18
N SER A 13 8.16 -22.33 -40.43
CA SER A 13 9.01 -21.34 -41.12
C SER A 13 8.27 -20.04 -41.44
N GLN A 14 8.01 -19.24 -40.42
CA GLN A 14 7.88 -17.78 -40.55
C GLN A 14 8.43 -17.09 -39.28
N LYS A 15 9.66 -17.42 -38.88
CA LYS A 15 10.44 -16.50 -38.04
C LYS A 15 11.08 -15.50 -38.99
N SER A 16 10.53 -14.30 -39.03
CA SER A 16 11.18 -13.13 -39.61
C SER A 16 12.61 -13.02 -39.05
N PRO A 17 13.60 -12.60 -39.85
CA PRO A 17 14.98 -12.43 -39.40
C PRO A 17 15.01 -11.26 -38.42
N ILE A 18 14.86 -11.57 -37.15
CA ILE A 18 14.96 -10.60 -36.07
C ILE A 18 16.44 -10.19 -36.04
N SER A 19 16.74 -8.97 -36.52
CA SER A 19 18.07 -8.37 -36.44
C SER A 19 18.59 -8.49 -35.00
N LEU A 20 19.87 -8.80 -34.83
CA LEU A 20 20.47 -9.08 -33.52
C LEU A 20 20.31 -7.94 -32.48
N ASN A 21 20.05 -6.70 -32.94
CA ASN A 21 19.74 -5.55 -32.08
C ASN A 21 18.27 -5.47 -31.59
N ARG A 22 17.40 -6.41 -31.95
CA ARG A 22 16.02 -6.45 -31.46
C ARG A 22 15.87 -7.30 -30.20
N TYR A 23 16.88 -8.07 -29.81
CA TYR A 23 16.88 -8.75 -28.51
C TYR A 23 17.25 -7.85 -27.32
N ASP A 24 17.48 -6.55 -27.57
CA ASP A 24 17.66 -5.52 -26.53
C ASP A 24 16.44 -4.57 -26.42
N ASP A 25 15.38 -4.79 -27.21
CA ASP A 25 14.20 -3.92 -27.28
C ASP A 25 12.89 -4.74 -27.17
N PHE A 26 12.69 -5.40 -26.02
CA PHE A 26 11.46 -6.11 -25.67
C PHE A 26 11.00 -5.80 -24.24
N ASP A 27 11.17 -4.56 -23.79
CA ASP A 27 10.49 -4.01 -22.60
C ASP A 27 9.59 -2.81 -22.95
N ASP A 28 9.10 -2.69 -24.19
CA ASP A 28 8.27 -1.55 -24.63
C ASP A 28 6.83 -1.93 -25.03
N LEU A 29 6.19 -2.88 -24.33
CA LEU A 29 4.73 -3.09 -24.42
C LEU A 29 4.02 -3.38 -23.08
N ALA A 30 4.67 -3.14 -21.95
CA ALA A 30 3.96 -2.82 -20.72
C ALA A 30 3.87 -1.30 -20.65
N PRO A 31 2.69 -0.67 -20.41
CA PRO A 31 2.66 0.77 -20.20
C PRO A 31 3.61 1.06 -19.05
N ALA A 32 4.69 1.76 -19.35
CA ALA A 32 5.81 1.99 -18.47
C ALA A 32 5.35 2.09 -17.00
N VAL A 33 5.52 1.00 -16.25
CA VAL A 33 5.67 1.11 -14.80
C VAL A 33 7.08 1.65 -14.63
N LYS A 34 7.28 2.92 -15.06
CA LYS A 34 8.24 3.78 -14.43
C LYS A 34 7.99 3.52 -12.95
N PRO A 35 8.97 3.08 -12.15
CA PRO A 35 8.85 3.26 -10.73
C PRO A 35 8.72 4.78 -10.62
N ARG A 36 7.47 5.28 -10.58
CA ARG A 36 7.18 6.64 -10.18
C ARG A 36 8.05 6.80 -8.95
N PRO A 37 8.95 7.79 -8.91
CA PRO A 37 9.71 8.03 -7.70
C PRO A 37 8.66 7.95 -6.61
N ARG A 38 8.83 6.98 -5.69
CA ARG A 38 7.90 6.78 -4.58
C ARG A 38 8.10 8.00 -3.71
N SER A 39 7.65 9.15 -4.20
CA SER A 39 7.28 10.26 -3.37
C SER A 39 6.46 9.59 -2.27
N PRO A 40 6.75 9.89 -1.01
CA PRO A 40 5.86 9.48 0.05
C PRO A 40 4.56 10.25 -0.14
N GLU A 41 3.77 9.87 -1.15
CA GLU A 41 2.42 10.35 -1.30
C GLU A 41 1.72 10.01 0.00
N PRO A 42 1.03 10.99 0.59
CA PRO A 42 0.33 10.79 1.84
C PRO A 42 -0.63 9.60 1.67
N ARG A 43 -0.27 8.47 2.27
CA ARG A 43 -1.12 7.29 2.27
C ARG A 43 -2.16 7.48 3.37
N LEU A 44 -3.42 7.52 2.96
CA LEU A 44 -4.54 7.46 3.88
C LEU A 44 -4.57 6.08 4.53
N VAL A 45 -4.57 6.05 5.86
CA VAL A 45 -4.68 4.84 6.65
C VAL A 45 -5.94 4.93 7.48
N ALA A 46 -6.78 3.91 7.38
CA ALA A 46 -7.97 3.74 8.18
C ALA A 46 -7.67 2.81 9.35
N ARG A 47 -7.92 3.27 10.59
CA ARG A 47 -7.88 2.42 11.78
C ARG A 47 -9.27 1.87 12.04
N ALA A 48 -9.41 0.56 12.11
CA ALA A 48 -10.68 -0.08 12.45
C ALA A 48 -11.11 0.22 13.89
N LEU A 49 -12.29 0.80 14.06
CA LEU A 49 -12.89 1.09 15.36
C LEU A 49 -13.66 -0.12 15.92
N TYR A 50 -14.15 -0.97 15.02
CA TYR A 50 -14.94 -2.16 15.32
C TYR A 50 -14.50 -3.33 14.43
N ASN A 51 -14.97 -4.52 14.78
CA ASN A 51 -14.82 -5.70 13.93
C ASN A 51 -15.81 -5.62 12.76
N PHE A 52 -15.39 -6.09 11.58
CA PHE A 52 -16.25 -6.17 10.41
C PHE A 52 -15.98 -7.48 9.67
N VAL A 53 -17.05 -8.21 9.34
CA VAL A 53 -16.99 -9.45 8.57
C VAL A 53 -17.64 -9.17 7.22
N GLY A 54 -16.83 -9.24 6.16
CA GLY A 54 -17.32 -9.08 4.79
C GLY A 54 -18.33 -10.17 4.48
N GLN A 55 -19.45 -9.79 3.90
CA GLN A 55 -20.52 -10.69 3.46
C GLN A 55 -20.27 -11.20 2.04
N THR A 56 -19.52 -10.43 1.24
CA THR A 56 -19.19 -10.76 -0.14
C THR A 56 -17.68 -10.82 -0.35
N ALA A 57 -17.25 -11.50 -1.43
CA ALA A 57 -15.83 -11.57 -1.81
C ALA A 57 -15.21 -10.20 -2.18
N ARG A 58 -16.04 -9.16 -2.32
CA ARG A 58 -15.59 -7.79 -2.62
C ARG A 58 -15.36 -6.95 -1.36
N GLU A 59 -15.73 -7.46 -0.19
CA GLU A 59 -15.62 -6.77 1.09
C GLU A 59 -14.44 -7.30 1.91
N LEU A 60 -13.79 -6.42 2.67
CA LEU A 60 -12.74 -6.84 3.60
C LEU A 60 -13.33 -7.42 4.87
N THR A 61 -12.57 -8.32 5.50
CA THR A 61 -12.82 -8.76 6.87
C THR A 61 -11.65 -8.29 7.75
N PHE A 62 -11.96 -7.62 8.85
CA PHE A 62 -10.96 -7.02 9.73
C PHE A 62 -11.46 -6.92 11.18
N ARG A 63 -10.53 -6.74 12.11
CA ARG A 63 -10.78 -6.61 13.54
C ARG A 63 -10.52 -5.18 14.01
N LYS A 64 -11.12 -4.81 15.13
CA LYS A 64 -10.84 -3.55 15.81
C LYS A 64 -9.32 -3.41 16.03
N GLY A 65 -8.78 -2.26 15.65
CA GLY A 65 -7.36 -1.93 15.74
C GLY A 65 -6.57 -2.20 14.47
N ASP A 66 -7.12 -2.94 13.49
CA ASP A 66 -6.44 -3.18 12.22
C ASP A 66 -6.22 -1.87 11.45
N LEU A 67 -5.10 -1.82 10.73
CA LEU A 67 -4.72 -0.69 9.89
C LEU A 67 -4.91 -1.06 8.42
N ILE A 68 -5.88 -0.40 7.79
CA ILE A 68 -6.26 -0.63 6.40
C ILE A 68 -5.74 0.53 5.57
N TYR A 69 -5.01 0.25 4.49
CA TYR A 69 -4.57 1.29 3.57
C TYR A 69 -5.72 1.68 2.66
N VAL A 70 -6.20 2.92 2.77
CA VAL A 70 -7.30 3.41 1.93
C VAL A 70 -6.74 3.72 0.55
N ARG A 71 -7.30 3.07 -0.48
CA ARG A 71 -6.93 3.29 -1.88
C ARG A 71 -7.76 4.39 -2.50
N ARG A 72 -9.08 4.36 -2.28
CA ARG A 72 -10.03 5.38 -2.74
C ARG A 72 -11.32 5.34 -1.94
N GLN A 73 -12.04 6.46 -1.96
CA GLN A 73 -13.44 6.50 -1.56
C GLN A 73 -14.31 6.10 -2.74
N VAL A 74 -15.17 5.10 -2.56
CA VAL A 74 -16.10 4.66 -3.60
C VAL A 74 -17.33 5.55 -3.60
N ASP A 75 -17.86 5.84 -2.40
CA ASP A 75 -19.00 6.70 -2.16
C ASP A 75 -18.99 7.23 -0.71
N LYS A 76 -20.11 7.82 -0.25
CA LYS A 76 -20.23 8.38 1.11
C LYS A 76 -20.15 7.30 2.20
N ASN A 77 -20.53 6.06 1.88
CA ASN A 77 -20.64 4.98 2.87
C ASN A 77 -19.49 3.97 2.78
N TRP A 78 -18.77 3.89 1.66
CA TRP A 78 -17.73 2.87 1.46
C TRP A 78 -16.38 3.41 1.02
N TYR A 79 -15.34 2.84 1.62
CA TYR A 79 -13.96 2.93 1.16
C TYR A 79 -13.54 1.64 0.47
N GLU A 80 -12.66 1.75 -0.52
CA GLU A 80 -11.85 0.63 -1.02
C GLU A 80 -10.46 0.74 -0.38
N GLY A 81 -10.00 -0.35 0.21
CA GLY A 81 -8.66 -0.40 0.80
C GLY A 81 -8.02 -1.76 0.73
N GLU A 82 -6.83 -1.84 1.31
CA GLU A 82 -5.96 -3.00 1.29
C GLU A 82 -5.55 -3.39 2.70
N LEU A 83 -5.74 -4.67 3.04
CA LEU A 83 -5.36 -5.28 4.31
C LEU A 83 -4.80 -6.68 4.04
N ASN A 84 -3.60 -6.99 4.52
CA ASN A 84 -2.96 -8.30 4.33
C ASN A 84 -2.92 -8.76 2.85
N ALA A 85 -2.61 -7.83 1.94
CA ALA A 85 -2.63 -8.02 0.48
C ALA A 85 -4.01 -8.32 -0.14
N MET A 86 -5.08 -8.31 0.66
CA MET A 86 -6.45 -8.38 0.16
C MET A 86 -6.98 -6.98 -0.08
N VAL A 87 -7.60 -6.76 -1.25
CA VAL A 87 -8.27 -5.50 -1.59
C VAL A 87 -9.77 -5.71 -1.51
N GLY A 88 -10.47 -4.80 -0.86
CA GLY A 88 -11.92 -4.86 -0.75
C GLY A 88 -12.54 -3.62 -0.14
N LEU A 89 -13.87 -3.66 -0.05
CA LEU A 89 -14.71 -2.59 0.44
C LEU A 89 -14.93 -2.70 1.95
N PHE A 90 -15.03 -1.56 2.62
CA PHE A 90 -15.43 -1.49 4.02
C PHE A 90 -16.18 -0.19 4.34
N PRO A 91 -17.09 -0.21 5.32
CA PRO A 91 -17.92 0.94 5.63
C PRO A 91 -17.14 2.06 6.33
N THR A 92 -17.42 3.30 5.94
CA THR A 92 -16.77 4.51 6.47
C THR A 92 -16.99 4.69 7.97
N ASN A 93 -18.17 4.33 8.48
CA ASN A 93 -18.53 4.46 9.91
C ASN A 93 -17.83 3.44 10.84
N TYR A 94 -17.10 2.46 10.29
CA TYR A 94 -16.40 1.43 11.07
C TYR A 94 -14.93 1.76 11.28
N VAL A 95 -14.46 2.86 10.69
CA VAL A 95 -13.05 3.23 10.68
C VAL A 95 -12.85 4.69 11.01
N GLU A 96 -11.63 5.01 11.42
CA GLU A 96 -11.14 6.37 11.52
C GLU A 96 -10.01 6.55 10.49
N VAL A 97 -10.19 7.44 9.52
CA VAL A 97 -9.19 7.73 8.48
C VAL A 97 -8.21 8.77 9.00
N SER A 98 -6.92 8.50 8.86
CA SER A 98 -5.83 9.40 9.20
C SER A 98 -4.81 9.46 8.06
N VAL A 99 -4.26 10.65 7.80
CA VAL A 99 -3.13 10.79 6.88
C VAL A 99 -1.88 10.35 7.61
N ARG A 100 -1.20 9.30 7.15
CA ARG A 100 0.17 9.05 7.59
C ARG A 100 1.08 9.96 6.78
N THR A 101 1.41 11.12 7.33
CA THR A 101 2.62 11.80 6.89
C THR A 101 3.79 10.90 7.30
N PRO A 102 4.78 10.68 6.42
CA PRO A 102 6.05 10.18 6.91
C PRO A 102 6.47 11.18 7.98
N THR A 103 6.57 10.74 9.23
CA THR A 103 7.11 11.59 10.29
C THR A 103 8.44 12.08 9.73
N PRO A 104 8.66 13.39 9.54
CA PRO A 104 10.00 13.86 9.29
C PRO A 104 10.80 13.29 10.45
N LEU A 105 11.81 12.48 10.15
CA LEU A 105 12.71 11.93 11.16
C LEU A 105 13.04 13.11 12.06
N ARG A 106 12.47 13.14 13.27
CA ARG A 106 12.84 14.16 14.23
C ARG A 106 14.36 13.99 14.33
N PRO A 107 15.17 15.03 14.12
CA PRO A 107 16.57 14.93 14.51
C PRO A 107 16.54 14.38 15.93
N LEU A 108 17.17 13.21 16.12
CA LEU A 108 17.37 12.63 17.45
C LEU A 108 17.77 13.77 18.38
N ASP A 109 16.98 13.97 19.42
CA ASP A 109 17.14 14.99 20.45
C ASP A 109 18.57 15.53 20.61
N ASP A 110 18.80 16.77 20.17
CA ASP A 110 19.71 17.69 20.88
C ASP A 110 18.88 18.45 21.92
N HIS A 111 18.18 17.73 22.80
CA HIS A 111 17.61 18.31 24.02
C HIS A 111 18.11 17.51 25.22
N PRO A 112 18.86 18.14 26.14
CA PRO A 112 19.28 17.50 27.37
C PRO A 112 18.05 17.13 28.22
N HIS A 113 18.22 16.04 28.96
CA HIS A 113 17.30 15.49 29.95
C HIS A 113 16.52 16.55 30.78
N PRO A 114 15.28 16.26 31.22
CA PRO A 114 14.66 17.03 32.28
C PRO A 114 15.40 16.74 33.59
N GLU A 115 16.39 17.58 33.93
CA GLU A 115 16.91 17.63 35.29
C GLU A 115 15.75 18.07 36.20
N LEU A 116 15.40 17.22 37.16
CA LEU A 116 14.60 17.62 38.32
C LEU A 116 15.36 18.75 39.03
N THR A 117 15.05 20.01 38.73
CA THR A 117 15.54 21.12 39.54
C THR A 117 14.80 21.11 40.88
N ILE A 118 15.34 20.36 41.82
CA ILE A 118 15.07 20.58 43.23
C ILE A 118 15.79 21.88 43.56
N ASP A 119 15.11 23.02 43.42
CA ASP A 119 15.65 24.30 43.87
C ASP A 119 15.93 24.22 45.38
N PRO A 120 17.19 24.33 45.84
CA PRO A 120 17.52 24.32 47.27
C PRO A 120 17.01 25.59 47.98
N LYS A 121 16.40 26.52 47.25
CA LYS A 121 15.89 27.80 47.73
C LYS A 121 14.39 27.70 47.92
N LYS A 122 14.02 26.83 48.85
CA LYS A 122 12.97 27.05 49.84
C LYS A 122 13.01 28.53 50.22
N LEU A 123 12.15 29.32 49.58
CA LEU A 123 11.93 30.72 49.84
C LEU A 123 11.39 30.84 51.26
N ARG A 124 12.28 30.95 52.24
CA ARG A 124 11.92 31.40 53.58
C ARG A 124 12.32 32.86 53.68
N LEU A 125 11.28 33.68 53.74
CA LEU A 125 11.24 35.09 54.10
C LEU A 125 12.19 35.40 55.26
N ILE A 126 12.95 36.48 55.10
CA ILE A 126 13.65 37.18 56.18
C ILE A 126 12.87 38.48 56.47
N PRO A 127 12.24 38.65 57.65
CA PRO A 127 12.06 39.97 58.26
C PRO A 127 13.33 40.43 58.99
#